data_AF-A0A518WPM2-F1
#
_entry.id   AF-A0A518WPM2-F1
#
_cell.length_a   1.000
_cell.length_b   1.000
_cell.length_c   1.000
_cell.angle_alpha   90.00
_cell.angle_beta   90.00
_cell.angle_gamma   90.00
#
_symmetry.space_group_name_H-M   'P 1'
#
loop_
_entity.id
_entity.type
_entity.pdbx_description
1 polymer ?
#
loop_
_entity_poly.entity_id
_entity_poly.type
_entity_poly.pdbx_seq_one_letter_code
_entity_poly.pdbx_strand_id
1 'polypeptide(L)'
;MNTSWHGKREEACVIYSIGVNILSLPNNTLIGQMFLNEYRYTYGSSTYLNVAQQLQVSMWDGWGLIAGTTVSGTAECSGSCTLVSANFPPQEVVLNSFPAGEAYFKSTVSSPGEVATMKGTFKYRFYNPSWNGSGGSTTELVASYPTIRCDNAVPGQSIPGCIFPDWPGIYTYSLTGPFAELAKHINQAQQSGLPGAYPATGPNTARLRRLINKGSQQANRALACPATWSRPPGKSCDEYPMASTYQGAATGGGTGRTFSWCSVTALPTGVTGSTGWSSCMIDANHNSLGGSDLDTYLYRDQRILDSDTFWIRIAP
;
A
#
# COMPACT_ATOMS: atom_id res chain seq x y z
N MET A 1 -2.02 11.07 19.77
CA MET A 1 -2.56 10.12 18.78
C MET A 1 -1.43 9.72 17.85
N ASN A 2 -1.36 8.45 17.42
CA ASN A 2 -0.31 8.00 16.49
C ASN A 2 -0.58 8.65 15.12
N THR A 3 0.32 9.53 14.66
CA THR A 3 0.12 10.41 13.48
C THR A 3 0.52 9.72 12.17
N SER A 4 0.30 8.42 12.06
CA SER A 4 0.70 7.60 10.90
C SER A 4 -0.49 7.35 9.97
N TRP A 5 -0.24 7.36 8.66
CA TRP A 5 -1.20 6.87 7.69
C TRP A 5 -1.44 5.37 7.87
N HIS A 6 -2.71 4.97 7.79
CA HIS A 6 -3.15 3.57 7.76
C HIS A 6 -3.85 3.32 6.43
N GLY A 7 -3.61 2.19 5.78
CA GLY A 7 -4.14 1.97 4.45
C GLY A 7 -3.76 0.65 3.82
N LYS A 8 -4.16 0.53 2.56
CA LYS A 8 -3.87 -0.54 1.62
C LYS A 8 -3.55 0.09 0.24
N ARG A 9 -3.42 -0.75 -0.79
CA ARG A 9 -3.06 -0.32 -2.15
C ARG A 9 -4.02 0.68 -2.79
N GLU A 10 -5.27 0.76 -2.36
CA GLU A 10 -6.30 1.60 -3.02
C GLU A 10 -6.96 2.62 -2.09
N GLU A 11 -6.63 2.63 -0.80
CA GLU A 11 -7.15 3.64 0.12
C GLU A 11 -6.22 3.82 1.33
N ALA A 12 -6.21 5.03 1.89
CA ALA A 12 -5.50 5.33 3.13
C ALA A 12 -6.20 6.45 3.92
N CYS A 13 -6.07 6.42 5.24
CA CYS A 13 -6.57 7.44 6.14
C CYS A 13 -5.57 7.80 7.24
N VAL A 14 -5.73 9.00 7.81
CA VAL A 14 -5.01 9.46 9.00
C VAL A 14 -5.87 10.47 9.77
N ILE A 15 -5.63 10.56 11.07
CA ILE A 15 -6.25 11.55 11.96
C ILE A 15 -5.14 12.37 12.62
N TYR A 16 -5.22 13.68 12.49
CA TYR A 16 -4.37 14.63 13.20
C TYR A 16 -5.18 15.40 14.24
N SER A 17 -4.57 15.71 15.37
CA SER A 17 -5.10 16.74 16.26
C SER A 17 -4.52 18.08 15.84
N ILE A 18 -5.38 19.08 15.62
CA ILE A 18 -4.99 20.44 15.26
C ILE A 18 -5.50 21.42 16.32
N GLY A 19 -4.69 22.44 16.62
CA GLY A 19 -5.06 23.55 17.49
C GLY A 19 -5.03 24.85 16.71
N VAL A 20 -6.08 25.65 16.80
CA VAL A 20 -6.16 26.98 16.17
C VAL A 20 -6.16 28.02 17.28
N ASN A 21 -5.09 28.79 17.37
CA ASN A 21 -4.97 29.90 18.31
C ASN A 21 -5.48 31.19 17.66
N ILE A 22 -6.31 31.92 18.38
CA ILE A 22 -6.83 33.22 17.94
C ILE A 22 -6.15 34.29 18.77
N LEU A 23 -5.31 35.10 18.10
CA LEU A 23 -4.51 36.13 18.73
C LEU A 23 -5.06 37.51 18.36
N SER A 24 -5.14 38.42 19.33
CA SER A 24 -5.39 39.83 19.07
C SER A 24 -4.14 40.48 18.46
N LEU A 25 -4.31 41.41 17.53
CA LEU A 25 -3.23 42.24 17.00
C LEU A 25 -3.36 43.69 17.52
N PRO A 26 -2.24 44.41 17.76
CA PRO A 26 -0.85 43.97 17.58
C PRO A 26 -0.28 43.19 18.79
N ASN A 27 -1.02 43.09 19.89
CA ASN A 27 -0.49 42.64 21.19
C ASN A 27 -0.27 41.12 21.32
N ASN A 28 -0.62 40.32 20.30
CA ASN A 28 -0.56 38.86 20.28
C ASN A 28 -1.20 38.18 21.50
N THR A 29 -2.25 38.78 22.06
CA THR A 29 -2.94 38.20 23.22
C THR A 29 -3.85 37.06 22.76
N LEU A 30 -3.79 35.89 23.41
CA LEU A 30 -4.68 34.78 23.12
C LEU A 30 -6.10 35.11 23.58
N ILE A 31 -7.03 35.26 22.62
CA ILE A 31 -8.43 35.64 22.86
C ILE A 31 -9.42 34.53 22.50
N GLY A 32 -8.92 33.38 22.04
CA GLY A 32 -9.70 32.18 21.82
C GLY A 32 -8.84 31.05 21.28
N GLN A 33 -9.38 29.83 21.36
CA GLN A 33 -8.72 28.64 20.88
C GLN A 33 -9.77 27.61 20.44
N MET A 34 -9.47 26.90 19.36
CA MET A 34 -10.24 25.73 18.93
C MET A 34 -9.33 24.50 18.95
N PHE A 35 -9.86 23.40 19.45
CA PHE A 35 -9.21 22.09 19.40
C PHE A 35 -10.03 21.18 18.49
N LEU A 36 -9.39 20.70 17.41
CA LEU A 36 -10.05 19.92 16.38
C LEU A 36 -9.31 18.63 16.08
N ASN A 37 -10.04 17.67 15.53
CA ASN A 37 -9.48 16.58 14.76
C ASN A 37 -9.59 16.92 13.28
N GLU A 38 -8.53 16.59 12.54
CA GLU A 38 -8.48 16.65 11.09
C GLU A 38 -8.38 15.22 10.55
N TYR A 39 -9.41 14.80 9.83
CA TYR A 39 -9.51 13.49 9.20
C TYR A 39 -9.16 13.63 7.74
N ARG A 40 -8.19 12.85 7.27
CA ARG A 40 -7.83 12.78 5.86
C ARG A 40 -8.11 11.37 5.36
N TYR A 41 -8.78 11.28 4.23
CA TYR A 41 -9.03 10.02 3.55
C TYR A 41 -8.71 10.18 2.07
N THR A 42 -8.06 9.19 1.48
CA THR A 42 -7.77 9.16 0.04
C THR A 42 -8.00 7.77 -0.49
N TYR A 43 -8.57 7.70 -1.68
CA TYR A 43 -8.87 6.44 -2.34
C TYR A 43 -8.64 6.59 -3.84
N GLY A 44 -8.15 5.52 -4.44
CA GLY A 44 -7.90 5.39 -5.88
C GLY A 44 -8.48 4.09 -6.38
N SER A 45 -7.96 3.60 -7.49
CA SER A 45 -8.36 2.31 -8.02
C SER A 45 -7.26 1.72 -8.88
N SER A 46 -7.05 0.42 -8.74
CA SER A 46 -6.20 -0.37 -9.60
C SER A 46 -6.62 -0.39 -11.07
N THR A 47 -7.83 0.08 -11.42
CA THR A 47 -8.35 0.05 -12.79
C THR A 47 -8.85 1.41 -13.30
N TYR A 48 -8.69 2.49 -12.52
CA TYR A 48 -9.05 3.84 -12.95
C TYR A 48 -7.93 4.82 -12.64
N LEU A 49 -7.78 5.83 -13.50
CA LEU A 49 -6.82 6.93 -13.31
C LEU A 49 -7.35 8.04 -12.39
N ASN A 50 -8.57 7.88 -11.88
CA ASN A 50 -9.19 8.83 -10.97
C ASN A 50 -8.80 8.51 -9.53
N VAL A 51 -8.50 9.55 -8.77
CA VAL A 51 -8.18 9.49 -7.33
C VAL A 51 -9.02 10.54 -6.64
N ALA A 52 -9.54 10.21 -5.47
CA ALA A 52 -10.29 11.14 -4.65
C ALA A 52 -9.63 11.33 -3.29
N GLN A 53 -9.86 12.50 -2.72
CA GLN A 53 -9.37 12.91 -1.41
C GLN A 53 -10.47 13.64 -0.67
N GLN A 54 -10.61 13.32 0.61
CA GLN A 54 -11.54 13.94 1.54
C GLN A 54 -10.76 14.51 2.72
N LEU A 55 -11.08 15.75 3.05
CA LEU A 55 -10.62 16.44 4.25
C LEU A 55 -11.83 16.76 5.11
N GLN A 56 -11.81 16.36 6.36
CA GLN A 56 -12.85 16.73 7.32
C GLN A 56 -12.21 17.29 8.59
N VAL A 57 -12.83 18.30 9.18
CA VAL A 57 -12.43 18.81 10.49
C VAL A 57 -13.59 18.66 11.47
N SER A 58 -13.30 18.37 12.73
CA SER A 58 -14.31 18.30 13.78
C SER A 58 -13.77 18.92 15.07
N MET A 59 -14.46 19.94 15.57
CA MET A 59 -14.12 20.59 16.83
C MET A 59 -14.64 19.76 18.01
N TRP A 60 -13.76 19.45 18.95
CA TRP A 60 -14.10 18.70 20.17
C TRP A 60 -14.00 19.54 21.45
N ASP A 61 -13.33 20.69 21.41
CA ASP A 61 -13.32 21.69 22.48
C ASP A 61 -12.91 23.06 21.92
N GLY A 62 -13.22 24.12 22.65
CA GLY A 62 -12.81 25.48 22.31
C GLY A 62 -13.40 26.55 23.22
N TRP A 63 -12.77 27.72 23.23
CA TRP A 63 -13.18 28.84 24.06
C TRP A 63 -12.84 30.19 23.41
N GLY A 64 -13.41 31.27 23.95
CA GLY A 64 -13.13 32.65 23.51
C GLY A 64 -13.89 33.04 22.24
N LEU A 65 -13.27 33.88 21.41
CA LEU A 65 -13.90 34.43 20.18
C LEU A 65 -13.92 33.42 19.02
N ILE A 66 -14.61 32.30 19.20
CA ILE A 66 -14.71 31.21 18.22
C ILE A 66 -16.10 31.05 17.60
N ALA A 67 -17.14 31.64 18.21
CA ALA A 67 -18.51 31.55 17.71
C ALA A 67 -18.63 32.18 16.32
N GLY A 68 -19.35 31.53 15.40
CA GLY A 68 -19.49 31.99 14.01
C GLY A 68 -18.27 31.71 13.12
N THR A 69 -17.31 30.92 13.57
CA THR A 69 -16.18 30.50 12.74
C THR A 69 -16.66 29.54 11.65
N THR A 70 -16.15 29.73 10.44
CA THR A 70 -16.33 28.83 9.30
C THR A 70 -14.98 28.28 8.84
N VAL A 71 -14.99 27.13 8.17
CA VAL A 71 -13.84 26.57 7.46
C VAL A 71 -14.17 26.40 5.99
N SER A 72 -13.19 26.66 5.13
CA SER A 72 -13.28 26.42 3.69
C SER A 72 -11.89 26.18 3.13
N GLY A 73 -11.81 25.65 1.92
CA GLY A 73 -10.53 25.42 1.29
C GLY A 73 -10.59 25.17 -0.20
N THR A 74 -9.41 24.95 -0.76
CA THR A 74 -9.19 24.56 -2.14
C THR A 74 -8.33 23.29 -2.17
N ALA A 75 -8.31 22.63 -3.32
CA ALA A 75 -7.45 21.50 -3.55
C ALA A 75 -6.55 21.76 -4.75
N GLU A 76 -5.36 21.20 -4.72
CA GLU A 76 -4.38 21.28 -5.81
C GLU A 76 -3.71 19.92 -6.01
N CYS A 77 -3.15 19.73 -7.20
CA CYS A 77 -2.43 18.52 -7.55
C CYS A 77 -1.03 18.87 -8.08
N SER A 78 -0.07 18.02 -7.74
CA SER A 78 1.31 18.09 -8.22
C SER A 78 1.75 16.74 -8.78
N GLY A 79 2.67 16.75 -9.74
CA GLY A 79 3.09 15.56 -10.47
C GLY A 79 2.20 15.29 -11.68
N SER A 80 2.05 14.02 -12.05
CA SER A 80 1.33 13.59 -13.26
C SER A 80 -0.17 13.50 -13.02
N CYS A 81 -0.81 14.65 -12.80
CA CYS A 81 -2.24 14.75 -12.54
C CYS A 81 -2.86 16.11 -12.92
N THR A 82 -4.17 16.09 -13.10
CA THR A 82 -5.01 17.29 -13.18
C THR A 82 -6.06 17.26 -12.07
N LEU A 83 -6.44 18.43 -11.57
CA LEU A 83 -7.62 18.59 -10.73
C LEU A 83 -8.87 18.50 -11.62
N VAL A 84 -9.77 17.57 -11.31
CA VAL A 84 -11.05 17.40 -12.02
C VAL A 84 -12.12 18.28 -11.37
N SER A 85 -12.27 18.17 -10.06
CA SER A 85 -13.20 18.98 -9.29
C SER A 85 -12.75 19.06 -7.83
N ALA A 86 -13.15 20.12 -7.14
CA ALA A 86 -13.01 20.26 -5.70
C ALA A 86 -14.19 21.03 -5.13
N ASN A 87 -14.68 20.61 -3.98
CA ASN A 87 -15.74 21.28 -3.25
C ASN A 87 -15.38 21.30 -1.77
N PHE A 88 -15.06 22.48 -1.24
CA PHE A 88 -14.91 22.70 0.20
C PHE A 88 -15.41 24.11 0.56
N PRO A 89 -16.73 24.34 0.45
CA PRO A 89 -17.31 25.66 0.67
C PRO A 89 -17.24 26.06 2.14
N PRO A 90 -17.42 27.36 2.46
CA PRO A 90 -17.58 27.82 3.83
C PRO A 90 -18.65 27.02 4.58
N GLN A 91 -18.23 26.42 5.70
CA GLN A 91 -19.06 25.59 6.56
C GLN A 91 -18.78 25.96 8.01
N GLU A 92 -19.83 26.06 8.82
CA GLU A 92 -19.70 26.41 10.23
C GLU A 92 -18.91 25.36 11.02
N VAL A 93 -18.02 25.83 11.89
CA VAL A 93 -17.24 25.01 12.80
C VAL A 93 -17.83 25.18 14.19
N VAL A 94 -18.71 24.26 14.56
CA VAL A 94 -19.32 24.18 15.89
C VAL A 94 -19.00 22.83 16.53
N LEU A 95 -19.19 22.73 17.84
CA LEU A 95 -18.94 21.48 18.56
C LEU A 95 -19.76 20.34 17.95
N ASN A 96 -19.14 19.18 17.73
CA ASN A 96 -19.76 18.00 17.11
C ASN A 96 -20.22 18.19 15.64
N SER A 97 -19.77 19.24 14.95
CA SER A 97 -19.92 19.36 13.50
C SER A 97 -18.76 18.67 12.77
N PHE A 98 -18.98 18.37 11.49
CA PHE A 98 -18.01 17.71 10.63
C PHE A 98 -17.87 18.38 9.25
N PRO A 99 -17.48 19.67 9.18
CA PRO A 99 -17.19 20.32 7.90
C PRO A 99 -16.25 19.50 7.04
N ALA A 100 -16.62 19.30 5.77
CA ALA A 100 -15.91 18.42 4.87
C ALA A 100 -15.66 19.05 3.50
N GLY A 101 -14.53 18.70 2.92
CA GLY A 101 -14.16 18.99 1.55
C GLY A 101 -13.83 17.70 0.80
N GLU A 102 -14.17 17.66 -0.48
CA GLU A 102 -13.84 16.56 -1.37
C GLU A 102 -13.21 17.08 -2.66
N ALA A 103 -12.19 16.39 -3.15
CA ALA A 103 -11.50 16.70 -4.39
C ALA A 103 -11.26 15.43 -5.19
N TYR A 104 -11.45 15.54 -6.50
CA TYR A 104 -11.20 14.50 -7.49
C TYR A 104 -10.06 14.94 -8.41
N PHE A 105 -9.13 14.03 -8.60
CA PHE A 105 -7.98 14.21 -9.45
C PHE A 105 -7.96 13.11 -10.51
N LYS A 106 -7.29 13.37 -11.63
CA LYS A 106 -7.06 12.39 -12.67
C LYS A 106 -5.60 12.38 -13.05
N SER A 107 -4.99 11.20 -13.12
CA SER A 107 -3.62 11.09 -13.60
C SER A 107 -3.50 11.39 -15.10
N THR A 108 -2.36 11.95 -15.49
CA THR A 108 -2.03 12.21 -16.91
C THR A 108 -1.38 11.01 -17.60
N VAL A 109 -1.14 9.91 -16.88
CA VAL A 109 -0.63 8.66 -17.46
C VAL A 109 -1.55 8.19 -18.58
N SER A 110 -0.97 7.79 -19.70
CA SER A 110 -1.71 7.40 -20.90
C SER A 110 -1.08 6.23 -21.64
N SER A 111 0.25 6.22 -21.77
CA SER A 111 0.94 5.31 -22.68
C SER A 111 1.28 3.98 -22.01
N PRO A 112 1.22 2.84 -22.72
CA PRO A 112 1.71 1.56 -22.19
C PRO A 112 3.16 1.66 -21.70
N GLY A 113 3.43 1.10 -20.53
CA GLY A 113 4.73 1.17 -19.85
C GLY A 113 4.98 2.46 -19.06
N GLU A 114 4.11 3.47 -19.16
CA GLU A 114 4.27 4.71 -18.42
C GLU A 114 3.99 4.49 -16.92
N VAL A 115 4.86 5.07 -16.10
CA VAL A 115 4.76 5.08 -14.64
C VAL A 115 4.99 6.51 -14.17
N ALA A 116 4.08 7.03 -13.37
CA ALA A 116 4.24 8.35 -12.80
C ALA A 116 3.68 8.43 -11.38
N THR A 117 4.03 9.51 -10.69
CA THR A 117 3.52 9.78 -9.35
C THR A 117 2.77 11.11 -9.33
N MET A 118 1.81 11.19 -8.42
CA MET A 118 1.04 12.39 -8.16
C MET A 118 0.80 12.57 -6.67
N LYS A 119 0.52 13.81 -6.27
CA LYS A 119 0.19 14.18 -4.90
C LYS A 119 -0.89 15.25 -4.90
N GLY A 120 -2.06 14.90 -4.36
CA GLY A 120 -3.12 15.86 -4.04
C GLY A 120 -2.86 16.53 -2.69
N THR A 121 -3.26 17.79 -2.58
CA THR A 121 -3.11 18.61 -1.37
C THR A 121 -4.37 19.45 -1.17
N PHE A 122 -4.83 19.55 0.07
CA PHE A 122 -5.84 20.53 0.47
C PHE A 122 -5.19 21.72 1.16
N LYS A 123 -5.63 22.92 0.79
CA LYS A 123 -5.27 24.18 1.44
C LYS A 123 -6.53 24.79 2.03
N TYR A 124 -6.56 25.04 3.33
CA TYR A 124 -7.78 25.49 4.00
C TYR A 124 -7.51 26.52 5.08
N ARG A 125 -8.53 27.30 5.41
CA ARG A 125 -8.46 28.38 6.39
C ARG A 125 -9.74 28.40 7.22
N PHE A 126 -9.59 28.84 8.46
CA PHE A 126 -10.73 29.24 9.27
C PHE A 126 -10.96 30.74 9.10
N TYR A 127 -12.22 31.15 8.98
CA TYR A 127 -12.65 32.54 8.89
C TYR A 127 -13.70 32.84 9.95
N ASN A 128 -13.64 34.00 10.58
CA ASN A 128 -14.68 34.47 11.48
C ASN A 128 -14.93 35.97 11.28
N PRO A 129 -16.20 36.41 11.13
CA PRO A 129 -16.55 37.81 10.92
C PRO A 129 -16.26 38.71 12.14
N SER A 130 -16.20 38.16 13.35
CA SER A 130 -15.86 38.88 14.57
C SER A 130 -14.36 39.09 14.77
N TRP A 131 -13.50 38.40 14.00
CA TRP A 131 -12.07 38.63 14.06
C TRP A 131 -11.74 39.98 13.39
N ASN A 132 -10.88 40.78 14.02
CA ASN A 132 -10.41 42.08 13.52
C ASN A 132 -11.50 43.14 13.21
N GLY A 133 -12.70 43.02 13.79
CA GLY A 133 -13.79 44.00 13.65
C GLY A 133 -14.47 44.09 12.27
N SER A 134 -13.89 43.45 11.24
CA SER A 134 -14.42 43.37 9.87
C SER A 134 -14.28 41.98 9.25
N GLY A 135 -13.89 40.98 10.04
CA GLY A 135 -13.60 39.63 9.62
C GLY A 135 -12.10 39.36 9.47
N GLY A 136 -11.71 38.12 9.74
CA GLY A 136 -10.32 37.68 9.62
C GLY A 136 -10.22 36.19 9.32
N SER A 137 -9.08 35.78 8.78
CA SER A 137 -8.77 34.38 8.47
C SER A 137 -7.47 33.95 9.16
N THR A 138 -7.37 32.65 9.47
CA THR A 138 -6.11 32.06 9.90
C THR A 138 -5.08 32.08 8.77
N THR A 139 -3.81 31.83 9.13
CA THR A 139 -2.83 31.33 8.17
C THR A 139 -3.35 30.07 7.48
N GLU A 140 -2.89 29.82 6.26
CA GLU A 140 -3.28 28.62 5.51
C GLU A 140 -2.76 27.36 6.20
N LEU A 141 -3.64 26.39 6.37
CA LEU A 141 -3.26 25.04 6.75
C LEU A 141 -3.15 24.19 5.49
N VAL A 142 -2.15 23.30 5.47
CA VAL A 142 -1.86 22.42 4.35
C VAL A 142 -2.04 20.97 4.77
N ALA A 143 -3.04 20.31 4.20
CA ALA A 143 -3.28 18.88 4.37
C ALA A 143 -2.67 18.12 3.18
N SER A 144 -1.50 17.51 3.44
CA SER A 144 -0.80 16.62 2.48
C SER A 144 -1.27 15.18 2.61
N TYR A 145 -1.30 14.49 1.47
CA TYR A 145 -1.67 13.07 1.33
C TYR A 145 -0.45 12.22 0.93
N PRO A 146 -0.54 10.87 1.02
CA PRO A 146 0.51 9.98 0.53
C PRO A 146 0.73 10.16 -0.96
N THR A 147 1.93 9.82 -1.42
CA THR A 147 2.23 9.76 -2.85
C THR A 147 1.37 8.66 -3.48
N ILE A 148 0.76 8.95 -4.62
CA ILE A 148 0.03 7.97 -5.42
C ILE A 148 0.87 7.64 -6.63
N ARG A 149 1.03 6.36 -6.95
CA ARG A 149 1.56 5.91 -8.23
C ARG A 149 0.41 5.61 -9.16
N CYS A 150 0.42 6.22 -10.34
CA CYS A 150 -0.43 5.83 -11.44
C CYS A 150 0.44 5.26 -12.55
N ASP A 151 -0.04 4.21 -13.22
CA ASP A 151 0.75 3.54 -14.24
C ASP A 151 -0.14 2.85 -15.28
N ASN A 152 0.46 2.55 -16.43
CA ASN A 152 -0.05 1.61 -17.42
C ASN A 152 1.05 0.57 -17.73
N ALA A 153 1.72 0.08 -16.68
CA ALA A 153 2.98 -0.66 -16.82
C ALA A 153 2.93 -2.09 -16.26
N VAL A 154 1.77 -2.52 -15.75
CA VAL A 154 1.59 -3.88 -15.20
C VAL A 154 1.77 -4.93 -16.30
N PRO A 155 2.74 -5.85 -16.19
CA PRO A 155 2.96 -6.87 -17.21
C PRO A 155 1.72 -7.73 -17.44
N GLY A 156 1.29 -7.85 -18.71
CA GLY A 156 0.12 -8.63 -19.09
C GLY A 156 -1.23 -7.93 -18.92
N GLN A 157 -1.24 -6.67 -18.46
CA GLN A 157 -2.46 -5.87 -18.29
C GLN A 157 -2.29 -4.51 -18.98
N SER A 158 -3.29 -4.12 -19.77
CA SER A 158 -3.33 -2.83 -20.49
C SER A 158 -4.24 -1.79 -19.81
N ILE A 159 -4.83 -2.15 -18.67
CA ILE A 159 -5.73 -1.28 -17.93
C ILE A 159 -4.87 -0.38 -17.03
N PRO A 160 -4.89 0.95 -17.21
CA PRO A 160 -4.18 1.88 -16.35
C PRO A 160 -4.90 2.03 -15.01
N GLY A 161 -4.16 2.40 -13.96
CA GLY A 161 -4.72 2.55 -12.62
C GLY A 161 -3.79 3.28 -11.68
N CYS A 162 -4.32 3.65 -10.51
CA CYS A 162 -3.63 4.38 -9.46
C CYS A 162 -3.67 3.63 -8.13
N ILE A 163 -2.49 3.39 -7.53
CA ILE A 163 -2.33 2.74 -6.23
C ILE A 163 -1.47 3.59 -5.29
N PHE A 164 -1.48 3.24 -4.01
CA PHE A 164 -0.60 3.80 -3.00
C PHE A 164 0.61 2.87 -2.77
N PRO A 165 1.82 3.22 -3.27
CA PRO A 165 2.96 2.32 -3.32
C PRO A 165 3.63 2.06 -1.96
N ASP A 166 3.42 2.94 -0.97
CA ASP A 166 3.97 2.79 0.38
C ASP A 166 3.43 1.55 1.11
N TRP A 167 2.23 1.11 0.72
CA TRP A 167 1.61 -0.10 1.23
C TRP A 167 1.99 -1.31 0.37
N PRO A 168 2.59 -2.34 0.97
CA PRO A 168 2.97 -3.55 0.24
C PRO A 168 1.74 -4.31 -0.22
N GLY A 169 1.90 -5.08 -1.29
CA GLY A 169 0.86 -6.00 -1.72
C GLY A 169 0.75 -7.16 -0.75
N ILE A 170 -0.43 -7.76 -0.67
CA ILE A 170 -0.68 -8.91 0.20
C ILE A 170 -1.46 -9.93 -0.59
N TYR A 171 -0.97 -11.16 -0.64
CA TYR A 171 -1.73 -12.29 -1.15
C TYR A 171 -1.82 -13.38 -0.11
N THR A 172 -2.98 -14.03 -0.02
CA THR A 172 -3.25 -15.05 1.00
C THR A 172 -3.48 -16.39 0.35
N TYR A 173 -2.68 -17.39 0.75
CA TYR A 173 -2.99 -18.80 0.53
C TYR A 173 -3.55 -19.40 1.82
N SER A 174 -4.50 -20.34 1.72
CA SER A 174 -5.00 -21.11 2.88
C SER A 174 -4.44 -22.52 2.86
N LEU A 175 -4.06 -23.04 4.04
CA LEU A 175 -3.62 -24.42 4.23
C LEU A 175 -4.73 -25.45 3.93
N THR A 176 -6.00 -25.04 4.02
CA THR A 176 -7.17 -25.86 3.66
C THR A 176 -7.81 -25.41 2.34
N GLY A 177 -7.15 -24.53 1.60
CA GLY A 177 -7.65 -23.98 0.34
C GLY A 177 -7.39 -24.86 -0.89
N PRO A 178 -7.73 -24.36 -2.09
CA PRO A 178 -7.57 -25.10 -3.35
C PRO A 178 -6.11 -25.39 -3.73
N PHE A 179 -5.13 -24.76 -3.06
CA PHE A 179 -3.69 -24.93 -3.32
C PHE A 179 -2.95 -25.36 -2.05
N ALA A 180 -3.51 -26.29 -1.28
CA ALA A 180 -3.03 -26.66 0.05
C ALA A 180 -1.55 -27.07 0.10
N GLU A 181 -1.04 -27.82 -0.88
CA GLU A 181 0.39 -28.20 -0.89
C GLU A 181 1.33 -27.01 -1.16
N LEU A 182 0.92 -26.08 -2.03
CA LEU A 182 1.63 -24.82 -2.27
C LEU A 182 1.66 -23.98 -0.98
N ALA A 183 0.50 -23.81 -0.34
CA ALA A 183 0.38 -23.09 0.92
C ALA A 183 1.26 -23.70 2.02
N LYS A 184 1.28 -25.04 2.12
CA LYS A 184 2.11 -25.78 3.08
C LYS A 184 3.61 -25.57 2.81
N HIS A 185 4.03 -25.63 1.54
CA HIS A 185 5.43 -25.39 1.18
C HIS A 185 5.87 -23.97 1.53
N ILE A 186 5.09 -22.96 1.13
CA ILE A 186 5.36 -21.55 1.46
C ILE A 186 5.41 -21.35 2.98
N ASN A 187 4.45 -21.91 3.72
CA ASN A 187 4.41 -21.81 5.18
C ASN A 187 5.70 -22.35 5.80
N GLN A 188 6.10 -23.58 5.46
CA GLN A 188 7.32 -24.16 6.04
C GLN A 188 8.60 -23.44 5.61
N ALA A 189 8.64 -22.93 4.37
CA ALA A 189 9.73 -22.09 3.91
C ALA A 189 9.84 -20.81 4.77
N GLN A 190 8.73 -20.12 5.01
CA GLN A 190 8.65 -18.96 5.91
C GLN A 190 9.02 -19.31 7.36
N GLN A 191 8.51 -20.42 7.91
CA GLN A 191 8.84 -20.86 9.27
C GLN A 191 10.32 -21.25 9.43
N SER A 192 11.01 -21.63 8.34
CA SER A 192 12.46 -21.88 8.36
C SER A 192 13.30 -20.59 8.45
N GLY A 193 12.67 -19.41 8.40
CA GLY A 193 13.34 -18.10 8.48
C GLY A 193 13.43 -17.34 7.15
N LEU A 194 13.02 -17.93 6.02
CA LEU A 194 13.02 -17.24 4.73
C LEU A 194 12.04 -16.04 4.74
N PRO A 195 12.35 -14.95 4.01
CA PRO A 195 11.57 -13.72 4.06
C PRO A 195 10.18 -13.88 3.42
N GLY A 196 9.33 -12.88 3.60
CA GLY A 196 8.05 -12.75 2.90
C GLY A 196 6.82 -13.12 3.71
N ALA A 197 6.98 -13.53 4.97
CA ALA A 197 5.86 -13.77 5.87
C ALA A 197 5.13 -12.45 6.18
N TYR A 198 3.80 -12.49 6.19
CA TYR A 198 2.99 -11.38 6.68
C TYR A 198 3.29 -11.14 8.18
N PRO A 199 3.21 -9.89 8.68
CA PRO A 199 3.39 -9.61 10.10
C PRO A 199 2.55 -10.52 10.99
N ALA A 200 3.17 -11.07 12.03
CA ALA A 200 2.60 -12.05 12.97
C ALA A 200 2.28 -13.46 12.41
N THR A 201 2.64 -13.79 11.16
CA THR A 201 2.43 -15.14 10.60
C THR A 201 3.71 -15.96 10.41
N GLY A 202 4.88 -15.36 10.63
CA GLY A 202 6.16 -16.07 10.52
C GLY A 202 7.33 -15.31 11.14
N PRO A 203 8.50 -15.95 11.26
CA PRO A 203 9.65 -15.40 11.97
C PRO A 203 10.38 -14.27 11.22
N ASN A 204 10.21 -14.18 9.90
CA ASN A 204 10.87 -13.17 9.07
C ASN A 204 9.85 -12.39 8.22
N THR A 205 9.54 -11.19 8.68
CA THR A 205 8.54 -10.31 8.06
C THR A 205 9.15 -9.35 7.03
N ALA A 206 10.41 -9.55 6.64
CA ALA A 206 11.01 -8.78 5.55
C ALA A 206 10.20 -9.01 4.27
N ARG A 207 9.80 -7.92 3.60
CA ARG A 207 8.96 -7.98 2.40
C ARG A 207 9.73 -8.60 1.23
N LEU A 208 9.03 -9.39 0.43
CA LEU A 208 9.54 -9.80 -0.89
C LEU A 208 9.50 -8.60 -1.83
N ARG A 209 10.40 -8.59 -2.82
CA ARG A 209 10.41 -7.59 -3.88
C ARG A 209 10.18 -8.28 -5.22
N ARG A 210 9.23 -7.79 -6.00
CA ARG A 210 8.94 -8.31 -7.34
C ARG A 210 10.16 -8.16 -8.25
N LEU A 211 10.46 -9.20 -9.01
CA LEU A 211 11.44 -9.21 -10.09
C LEU A 211 10.71 -9.49 -11.40
N ILE A 212 10.71 -8.56 -12.36
CA ILE A 212 10.02 -8.75 -13.66
C ILE A 212 10.93 -9.25 -14.78
N ASN A 213 12.25 -9.08 -14.64
CA ASN A 213 13.22 -9.49 -15.66
C ASN A 213 13.14 -10.99 -15.93
N LYS A 214 12.77 -11.38 -17.16
CA LYS A 214 12.54 -12.79 -17.52
C LYS A 214 13.80 -13.65 -17.45
N GLY A 215 14.96 -13.11 -17.79
CA GLY A 215 16.24 -13.81 -17.68
C GLY A 215 16.60 -14.14 -16.24
N SER A 216 16.46 -13.17 -15.33
CA SER A 216 16.68 -13.38 -13.90
C SER A 216 15.65 -14.33 -13.28
N GLN A 217 14.38 -14.25 -13.70
CA GLN A 217 13.37 -15.25 -13.30
C GLN A 217 13.75 -16.66 -13.76
N GLN A 218 14.25 -16.81 -14.99
CA GLN A 218 14.70 -18.11 -15.50
C GLN A 218 15.90 -18.63 -14.72
N ALA A 219 16.87 -17.77 -14.37
CA ALA A 219 18.00 -18.15 -13.53
C ALA A 219 17.54 -18.64 -12.14
N ASN A 220 16.57 -17.95 -11.52
CA ASN A 220 15.97 -18.39 -10.26
C ASN A 220 15.34 -19.79 -10.40
N ARG A 221 14.49 -20.01 -11.43
CA ARG A 221 13.86 -21.32 -11.69
C ARG A 221 14.87 -22.43 -11.94
N ALA A 222 15.90 -22.14 -12.73
CA ALA A 222 16.91 -23.13 -13.10
C ALA A 222 17.73 -23.58 -11.88
N LEU A 223 18.01 -22.67 -10.93
CA LEU A 223 18.72 -23.01 -9.71
C LEU A 223 17.83 -23.70 -8.67
N ALA A 224 16.60 -23.22 -8.47
CA ALA A 224 15.71 -23.78 -7.45
C ALA A 224 15.09 -25.12 -7.89
N CYS A 225 14.74 -25.24 -9.17
CA CYS A 225 14.03 -26.38 -9.74
C CYS A 225 14.70 -26.89 -11.04
N PRO A 226 15.95 -27.38 -10.99
CA PRO A 226 16.66 -27.91 -12.15
C PRO A 226 15.82 -28.92 -12.97
N ALA A 227 15.95 -28.87 -14.29
CA ALA A 227 15.27 -29.81 -15.18
C ALA A 227 15.73 -31.26 -14.94
N THR A 228 16.97 -31.46 -14.47
CA THR A 228 17.57 -32.77 -14.19
C THR A 228 16.97 -33.49 -12.99
N TRP A 229 16.21 -32.80 -12.13
CA TRP A 229 15.58 -33.44 -10.97
C TRP A 229 14.34 -34.24 -11.39
N SER A 230 14.21 -35.45 -10.84
CA SER A 230 13.05 -36.31 -11.07
C SER A 230 11.78 -35.63 -10.54
N ARG A 231 10.75 -35.56 -11.39
CA ARG A 231 9.41 -35.09 -11.01
C ARG A 231 8.49 -36.32 -10.91
N PRO A 232 8.07 -36.72 -9.71
CA PRO A 232 7.12 -37.82 -9.56
C PRO A 232 5.84 -37.58 -10.37
N PRO A 233 5.12 -38.64 -10.80
CA PRO A 233 3.85 -38.49 -11.50
C PRO A 233 2.87 -37.57 -10.74
N GLY A 234 2.29 -36.60 -11.44
CA GLY A 234 1.35 -35.63 -10.85
C GLY A 234 2.00 -34.52 -10.02
N LYS A 235 3.34 -34.51 -9.88
CA LYS A 235 4.06 -33.48 -9.13
C LYS A 235 4.85 -32.54 -10.03
N SER A 236 4.98 -31.29 -9.62
CA SER A 236 5.89 -30.31 -10.21
C SER A 236 6.75 -29.66 -9.11
N CYS A 237 7.89 -29.12 -9.50
CA CYS A 237 8.79 -28.45 -8.56
C CYS A 237 8.30 -27.03 -8.30
N ASP A 238 8.03 -26.72 -7.04
CA ASP A 238 7.71 -25.40 -6.52
C ASP A 238 8.91 -24.83 -5.75
N GLU A 239 9.00 -23.51 -5.69
CA GLU A 239 10.15 -22.77 -5.16
C GLU A 239 9.72 -21.59 -4.28
N TYR A 240 10.43 -21.38 -3.18
CA TYR A 240 10.24 -20.21 -2.32
C TYR A 240 11.56 -19.65 -1.77
N PRO A 241 11.84 -18.34 -1.83
CA PRO A 241 11.04 -17.32 -2.49
C PRO A 241 10.87 -17.57 -4.00
N MET A 242 9.72 -17.18 -4.54
CA MET A 242 9.34 -17.49 -5.92
C MET A 242 10.33 -16.91 -6.93
N ALA A 243 10.52 -17.52 -8.11
CA ALA A 243 11.46 -17.01 -9.12
C ALA A 243 11.19 -15.57 -9.54
N SER A 244 9.96 -15.09 -9.42
CA SER A 244 9.58 -13.71 -9.68
C SER A 244 9.85 -12.75 -8.52
N THR A 245 10.84 -13.05 -7.69
CA THR A 245 11.30 -12.19 -6.61
C THR A 245 12.80 -11.98 -6.66
N TYR A 246 13.27 -10.84 -6.15
CA TYR A 246 14.71 -10.59 -5.97
C TYR A 246 15.34 -11.53 -4.93
N GLN A 247 14.53 -12.10 -4.03
CA GLN A 247 14.96 -13.08 -3.04
C GLN A 247 14.95 -14.53 -3.57
N GLY A 248 14.60 -14.75 -4.84
CA GLY A 248 14.64 -16.07 -5.47
C GLY A 248 16.06 -16.66 -5.51
N ALA A 249 16.16 -17.96 -5.80
CA ALA A 249 17.38 -18.73 -5.58
C ALA A 249 18.68 -18.11 -6.15
N ALA A 250 18.69 -17.68 -7.41
CA ALA A 250 19.88 -17.17 -8.07
C ALA A 250 20.15 -15.69 -7.75
N THR A 251 19.10 -14.89 -7.54
CA THR A 251 19.23 -13.46 -7.24
C THR A 251 19.47 -13.16 -5.76
N GLY A 252 18.90 -13.97 -4.86
CA GLY A 252 19.06 -13.85 -3.41
C GLY A 252 20.23 -14.66 -2.84
N GLY A 253 20.63 -15.73 -3.53
CA GLY A 253 21.71 -16.62 -3.10
C GLY A 253 21.41 -17.35 -1.78
N GLY A 254 22.45 -17.93 -1.18
CA GLY A 254 22.36 -18.69 0.08
C GLY A 254 22.21 -20.20 -0.14
N THR A 255 21.78 -20.91 0.90
CA THR A 255 21.70 -22.38 0.90
C THR A 255 20.29 -22.86 0.56
N GLY A 256 20.18 -23.70 -0.47
CA GLY A 256 18.94 -24.39 -0.82
C GLY A 256 18.52 -25.40 0.26
N ARG A 257 17.22 -25.53 0.47
CA ARG A 257 16.62 -26.45 1.46
C ARG A 257 15.37 -27.14 0.94
N THR A 258 14.98 -28.20 1.62
CA THR A 258 13.70 -28.88 1.40
C THR A 258 13.15 -29.43 2.72
N PHE A 259 12.01 -30.11 2.67
CA PHE A 259 11.32 -30.65 3.84
C PHE A 259 11.10 -32.16 3.72
N SER A 260 10.92 -32.84 4.85
CA SER A 260 10.81 -34.31 4.90
C SER A 260 9.64 -34.89 4.09
N TRP A 261 8.60 -34.11 3.85
CA TRP A 261 7.45 -34.52 3.02
C TRP A 261 7.62 -34.17 1.54
N CYS A 262 8.64 -33.41 1.18
CA CYS A 262 8.95 -33.02 -0.19
C CYS A 262 9.79 -34.10 -0.87
N SER A 263 9.43 -34.47 -2.10
CA SER A 263 10.21 -35.45 -2.89
C SER A 263 11.42 -34.82 -3.59
N VAL A 264 12.26 -34.10 -2.83
CA VAL A 264 13.53 -33.51 -3.32
C VAL A 264 14.68 -34.11 -2.52
N THR A 265 15.53 -34.92 -3.15
CA THR A 265 16.67 -35.59 -2.49
C THR A 265 17.98 -34.81 -2.63
N ALA A 266 18.05 -33.88 -3.57
CA ALA A 266 19.26 -33.10 -3.88
C ALA A 266 19.52 -31.95 -2.89
N LEU A 267 18.57 -31.63 -2.02
CA LEU A 267 18.67 -30.54 -1.04
C LEU A 267 18.59 -31.09 0.39
N PRO A 268 19.29 -30.46 1.35
CA PRO A 268 19.22 -30.83 2.76
C PRO A 268 17.87 -30.46 3.38
N THR A 269 17.47 -31.23 4.39
CA THR A 269 16.35 -30.88 5.30
C THR A 269 16.89 -30.22 6.56
N GLY A 270 16.01 -29.53 7.32
CA GLY A 270 16.37 -28.93 8.61
C GLY A 270 17.22 -27.65 8.53
N VAL A 271 17.50 -27.14 7.33
CA VAL A 271 18.20 -25.86 7.16
C VAL A 271 17.27 -24.71 7.54
N THR A 272 17.77 -23.79 8.36
CA THR A 272 17.07 -22.57 8.80
C THR A 272 17.92 -21.33 8.51
N GLY A 273 17.29 -20.14 8.52
CA GLY A 273 17.96 -18.86 8.33
C GLY A 273 17.28 -17.97 7.30
N SER A 274 17.72 -16.71 7.23
CA SER A 274 17.08 -15.64 6.45
C SER A 274 17.45 -15.59 4.97
N THR A 275 18.39 -16.42 4.54
CA THR A 275 18.89 -16.47 3.14
C THR A 275 18.77 -17.89 2.59
N GLY A 276 18.80 -18.00 1.26
CA GLY A 276 18.58 -19.26 0.55
C GLY A 276 17.20 -19.35 -0.10
N TRP A 277 16.87 -20.54 -0.56
CA TRP A 277 15.58 -20.89 -1.14
C TRP A 277 15.16 -22.27 -0.65
N SER A 278 13.89 -22.58 -0.83
CA SER A 278 13.25 -23.85 -0.58
C SER A 278 12.72 -24.40 -1.89
N SER A 279 12.88 -25.71 -2.10
CA SER A 279 12.28 -26.40 -3.24
C SER A 279 11.47 -27.60 -2.77
N CYS A 280 10.32 -27.83 -3.38
CA CYS A 280 9.44 -28.94 -3.04
C CYS A 280 8.73 -29.48 -4.28
N MET A 281 8.64 -30.82 -4.39
CA MET A 281 7.78 -31.44 -5.39
C MET A 281 6.35 -31.48 -4.83
N ILE A 282 5.48 -30.62 -5.33
CA ILE A 282 4.08 -30.51 -4.91
C ILE A 282 3.14 -30.89 -6.05
N ASP A 283 1.86 -31.07 -5.75
CA ASP A 283 0.82 -31.30 -6.75
C ASP A 283 0.89 -30.27 -7.91
N ALA A 284 0.91 -30.78 -9.13
CA ALA A 284 1.13 -29.95 -10.31
C ALA A 284 0.00 -28.93 -10.55
N ASN A 285 -1.24 -29.26 -10.17
CA ASN A 285 -2.37 -28.33 -10.26
C ASN A 285 -2.28 -27.27 -9.17
N HIS A 286 -1.95 -27.64 -7.92
CA HIS A 286 -1.74 -26.66 -6.85
C HIS A 286 -0.66 -25.63 -7.22
N ASN A 287 0.45 -26.08 -7.81
CA ASN A 287 1.54 -25.20 -8.22
C ASN A 287 1.13 -24.27 -9.37
N SER A 288 0.59 -24.84 -10.45
CA SER A 288 0.27 -24.08 -11.67
C SER A 288 -0.89 -23.10 -11.46
N LEU A 289 -2.00 -23.56 -10.86
CA LEU A 289 -3.16 -22.71 -10.60
C LEU A 289 -2.88 -21.69 -9.49
N GLY A 290 -2.15 -22.08 -8.44
CA GLY A 290 -1.72 -21.14 -7.40
C GLY A 290 -0.81 -20.04 -7.97
N GLY A 291 0.13 -20.39 -8.85
CA GLY A 291 0.94 -19.41 -9.59
C GLY A 291 0.11 -18.48 -10.48
N SER A 292 -0.95 -18.99 -11.12
CA SER A 292 -1.89 -18.18 -11.91
C SER A 292 -2.70 -17.21 -11.04
N ASP A 293 -3.15 -17.66 -9.87
CA ASP A 293 -3.88 -16.82 -8.91
C ASP A 293 -2.99 -15.73 -8.33
N LEU A 294 -1.72 -16.05 -8.04
CA LEU A 294 -0.72 -15.04 -7.64
C LEU A 294 -0.52 -13.98 -8.74
N ASP A 295 -0.46 -14.39 -10.01
CA ASP A 295 -0.35 -13.44 -11.13
C ASP A 295 -1.56 -12.52 -11.24
N THR A 296 -2.76 -13.07 -11.11
CA THR A 296 -4.01 -12.32 -11.17
C THR A 296 -4.18 -11.41 -9.96
N TYR A 297 -4.29 -11.96 -8.76
CA TYR A 297 -4.78 -11.22 -7.60
C TYR A 297 -3.70 -10.43 -6.85
N LEU A 298 -2.44 -10.81 -6.98
CA LEU A 298 -1.33 -10.02 -6.45
C LEU A 298 -0.71 -9.14 -7.52
N TYR A 299 -0.20 -9.73 -8.60
CA TYR A 299 0.62 -8.95 -9.52
C TYR A 299 -0.19 -7.97 -10.37
N ARG A 300 -1.36 -8.39 -10.85
CA ARG A 300 -2.22 -7.58 -11.71
C ARG A 300 -3.16 -6.68 -10.92
N ASP A 301 -4.02 -7.25 -10.08
CA ASP A 301 -5.04 -6.49 -9.35
C ASP A 301 -4.44 -5.47 -8.38
N GLN A 302 -3.34 -5.80 -7.71
CA GLN A 302 -2.65 -4.85 -6.83
C GLN A 302 -1.59 -4.04 -7.57
N ARG A 303 -1.48 -4.18 -8.90
CA ARG A 303 -0.54 -3.49 -9.79
C ARG A 303 0.92 -3.59 -9.37
N ILE A 304 1.42 -4.76 -8.98
CA ILE A 304 2.81 -4.93 -8.53
C ILE A 304 3.78 -4.78 -9.72
N LEU A 305 4.57 -3.69 -9.73
CA LEU A 305 5.64 -3.45 -10.69
C LEU A 305 6.97 -4.02 -10.21
N ASP A 306 8.03 -3.85 -11.00
CA ASP A 306 9.37 -4.25 -10.57
C ASP A 306 9.77 -3.54 -9.28
N SER A 307 10.45 -4.30 -8.40
CA SER A 307 10.89 -3.86 -7.07
C SER A 307 9.79 -3.49 -6.08
N ASP A 308 8.50 -3.48 -6.48
CA ASP A 308 7.39 -3.33 -5.54
C ASP A 308 7.45 -4.42 -4.47
N THR A 309 7.13 -4.00 -3.25
CA THR A 309 7.18 -4.88 -2.09
C THR A 309 5.85 -5.57 -1.83
N PHE A 310 5.91 -6.81 -1.36
CA PHE A 310 4.72 -7.57 -0.97
C PHE A 310 5.02 -8.64 0.09
N TRP A 311 3.96 -9.13 0.71
CA TRP A 311 3.97 -10.30 1.59
C TRP A 311 3.10 -11.42 1.02
N ILE A 312 3.44 -12.66 1.37
CA ILE A 312 2.58 -13.81 1.21
C ILE A 312 2.11 -14.23 2.58
N ARG A 313 0.80 -14.13 2.81
CA ARG A 313 0.14 -14.56 4.04
C ARG A 313 -0.30 -16.00 3.90
N ILE A 314 -0.06 -16.79 4.93
CA ILE A 314 -0.66 -18.13 5.05
C ILE A 314 -1.78 -18.04 6.09
N ALA A 315 -2.99 -18.43 5.68
CA ALA A 315 -4.12 -18.64 6.55
C ALA A 315 -4.21 -20.13 6.95
N PRO A 316 -4.66 -20.43 8.18
CA PRO A 316 -4.96 -21.79 8.58
C PRO A 316 -6.03 -22.45 7.70
#